data_AF-A0A7W1AZA2-F1
#
_entry.id   AF-A0A7W1AZA2-F1
#
_cell.length_a   1.000
_cell.length_b   1.000
_cell.length_c   1.000
_cell.angle_alpha   90.00
_cell.angle_beta   90.00
_cell.angle_gamma   90.00
#
_symmetry.space_group_name_H-M   'P 1'
#
loop_
_entity.id
_entity.type
_entity.pdbx_description
1 polymer ?
#
loop_
_entity_poly.entity_id
_entity_poly.type
_entity_poly.pdbx_seq_one_letter_code
_entity_poly.pdbx_strand_id
1 'polypeptide(L)'
;LEGVRPNLDWLAGGWDGERMDALLLLASTVSSIGYVGRGDFFLDGGGRLERRMERTVAPFAYAGAAILHPRLFDDSPDGAFSLNLLFDRAIRSGRLFGVRMDGVWINVDTPAAVAAAENALTASAA
;
A
#
# COMPACT_ATOMS: atom_id res chain seq x y z
N LEU A 1 9.53 -10.49 1.78
CA LEU A 1 10.59 -10.74 2.78
C LEU A 1 10.40 -9.71 3.88
N GLU A 2 10.22 -10.15 5.12
CA GLU A 2 9.99 -9.23 6.24
C GLU A 2 11.26 -8.47 6.61
N GLY A 3 11.05 -7.25 7.11
CA GLY A 3 12.10 -6.47 7.75
C GLY A 3 12.27 -6.80 9.23
N VAL A 4 12.83 -5.88 10.00
CA VAL A 4 13.13 -6.09 11.43
C VAL A 4 11.85 -6.21 12.27
N ARG A 5 10.77 -5.60 11.81
CA ARG A 5 9.44 -5.67 12.42
C ARG A 5 8.42 -6.19 11.38
N PRO A 6 7.48 -7.06 11.78
CA PRO A 6 6.38 -7.50 10.90
C PRO A 6 5.58 -6.32 10.36
N ASN A 7 5.22 -6.37 9.08
CA ASN A 7 4.58 -5.24 8.40
C ASN A 7 3.14 -4.98 8.88
N LEU A 8 2.45 -6.00 9.40
CA LEU A 8 1.14 -5.82 10.01
C LEU A 8 1.22 -5.10 11.36
N ASP A 9 2.32 -5.24 12.10
CA ASP A 9 2.56 -4.50 13.33
C ASP A 9 2.81 -3.02 13.04
N TRP A 10 3.50 -2.71 11.93
CA TRP A 10 3.64 -1.35 11.42
C TRP A 10 2.29 -0.70 11.12
N LEU A 11 1.36 -1.43 10.49
CA LEU A 11 0.00 -0.96 10.26
C LEU A 11 -0.75 -0.75 11.58
N ALA A 12 -0.79 -1.77 12.45
CA ALA A 12 -1.53 -1.72 13.69
C ALA A 12 -1.04 -0.59 14.61
N GLY A 13 0.28 -0.42 14.73
CA GLY A 13 0.87 0.64 15.54
C GLY A 13 0.75 2.05 14.94
N GLY A 14 0.50 2.17 13.63
CA GLY A 14 0.32 3.45 12.95
C GLY A 14 -1.13 3.95 12.92
N TRP A 15 -2.10 3.12 13.31
CA TRP A 15 -3.52 3.44 13.19
C TRP A 15 -4.00 4.45 14.23
N ASP A 16 -4.76 5.45 13.77
CA ASP A 16 -5.49 6.40 14.61
C ASP A 16 -6.89 6.62 14.02
N GLY A 17 -7.91 5.99 14.62
CA GLY A 17 -9.29 6.02 14.11
C GLY A 17 -9.98 7.39 14.19
N GLU A 18 -9.45 8.32 15.00
CA GLU A 18 -9.97 9.69 15.09
C GLU A 18 -9.48 10.53 13.91
N ARG A 19 -8.25 10.29 13.44
CA ARG A 19 -7.62 11.06 12.36
C ARG A 19 -7.72 10.41 10.99
N MET A 20 -7.90 9.09 10.95
CA MET A 20 -7.81 8.29 9.73
C MET A 20 -9.14 7.64 9.39
N ASP A 21 -9.37 7.47 8.09
CA ASP A 21 -10.39 6.57 7.55
C ASP A 21 -9.75 5.38 6.83
N ALA A 22 -8.51 5.54 6.36
CA ALA A 22 -7.73 4.47 5.78
C ALA A 22 -6.24 4.66 6.05
N LEU A 23 -5.56 3.56 6.38
CA LEU A 23 -4.11 3.47 6.53
C LEU A 23 -3.59 2.35 5.63
N LEU A 24 -2.78 2.70 4.64
CA LEU A 24 -2.27 1.77 3.64
C LEU A 24 -0.83 1.33 3.94
N LEU A 25 -0.53 0.05 3.74
CA LEU A 25 0.85 -0.43 3.72
C LEU A 25 1.45 -0.13 2.34
N LEU A 26 2.59 0.55 2.33
CA LEU A 26 3.23 1.04 1.12
C LEU A 26 4.55 0.35 0.84
N ALA A 27 4.69 -0.20 -0.35
CA ALA A 27 5.93 -0.74 -0.88
C ALA A 27 6.68 0.32 -1.71
N SER A 28 8.01 0.38 -1.59
CA SER A 28 8.81 1.22 -2.48
C SER A 28 8.86 0.61 -3.88
N THR A 29 8.58 1.40 -4.91
CA THR A 29 8.61 0.92 -6.30
C THR A 29 10.01 0.52 -6.78
N VAL A 30 11.08 1.02 -6.13
CA VAL A 30 12.47 0.77 -6.50
C VAL A 30 13.00 -0.55 -5.96
N SER A 31 12.60 -0.91 -4.73
CA SER A 31 13.09 -2.13 -4.05
C SER A 31 12.15 -3.32 -4.16
N SER A 32 11.07 -3.22 -4.95
CA SER A 32 10.07 -4.27 -5.11
C SER A 32 10.45 -5.26 -6.21
N ILE A 33 10.17 -6.54 -5.99
CA ILE A 33 10.40 -7.61 -6.97
C ILE A 33 9.08 -7.91 -7.69
N GLY A 34 9.12 -8.06 -9.01
CA GLY A 34 7.94 -8.39 -9.82
C GLY A 34 6.93 -7.24 -10.01
N TYR A 35 7.20 -6.06 -9.47
CA TYR A 35 6.37 -4.87 -9.69
C TYR A 35 6.89 -4.06 -10.88
N VAL A 36 6.07 -3.89 -11.91
CA VAL A 36 6.36 -3.05 -13.08
C VAL A 36 5.26 -1.99 -13.21
N GLY A 37 5.35 -0.96 -12.35
CA GLY A 37 4.36 0.11 -12.31
C GLY A 37 4.97 1.47 -12.01
N ARG A 38 4.14 2.51 -12.12
CA ARG A 38 4.56 3.91 -11.88
C ARG A 38 4.30 4.39 -10.45
N GLY A 39 3.98 3.47 -9.54
CA GLY A 39 3.51 3.79 -8.20
C GLY A 39 2.08 4.33 -8.20
N ASP A 40 1.54 4.44 -6.99
CA ASP A 40 0.16 4.84 -6.71
C ASP A 40 0.10 6.14 -5.89
N PHE A 41 1.03 6.33 -4.95
CA PHE A 41 0.93 7.39 -3.94
C PHE A 41 2.25 8.11 -3.66
N PHE A 42 2.13 9.41 -3.40
CA PHE A 42 3.13 10.19 -2.66
C PHE A 42 2.77 10.16 -1.17
N LEU A 43 3.79 10.13 -0.31
CA LEU A 43 3.68 10.12 1.14
C LEU A 43 4.34 11.39 1.67
N ASP A 44 3.60 12.21 2.40
CA ASP A 44 4.14 13.42 3.02
C ASP A 44 4.83 13.12 4.37
N GLY A 45 5.45 14.15 4.97
CA GLY A 45 6.12 14.03 6.27
C GLY A 45 5.18 13.79 7.46
N GLY A 46 3.87 14.00 7.29
CA GLY A 46 2.83 13.74 8.27
C GLY A 46 2.16 12.37 8.12
N GLY A 47 2.55 11.58 7.12
CA GLY A 47 2.01 10.26 6.83
C GLY A 47 0.79 10.27 5.90
N ARG A 48 0.36 11.42 5.37
CA ARG A 48 -0.80 11.53 4.48
C ARG A 48 -0.44 11.12 3.06
N LEU A 49 -1.41 10.55 2.37
CA LEU A 49 -1.24 10.12 0.99
C LEU A 49 -1.89 11.07 -0.01
N GLU A 50 -1.15 11.32 -1.07
CA GLU A 50 -1.66 11.96 -2.28
C GLU A 50 -1.58 10.98 -3.44
N ARG A 51 -2.62 10.95 -4.28
CA ARG A 51 -2.63 10.09 -5.46
C ARG A 51 -1.63 10.58 -6.50
N ARG A 52 -0.95 9.64 -7.16
CA ARG A 52 -0.09 9.94 -8.30
C ARG A 52 -0.88 10.66 -9.39
N MET A 53 -0.39 11.83 -9.81
CA MET A 53 -0.97 12.56 -10.93
C MET A 53 -0.68 11.85 -12.27
N GLU A 54 -1.54 12.08 -13.26
CA GLU A 54 -1.31 11.55 -14.60
C GLU A 54 0.08 11.96 -15.13
N ARG A 55 0.73 11.07 -15.89
CA ARG A 55 2.05 11.29 -16.49
C ARG A 55 3.21 11.52 -15.49
N THR A 56 2.99 11.32 -14.18
CA THR A 56 4.04 11.32 -13.15
C THR A 56 4.40 9.91 -12.69
N VAL A 57 5.48 9.79 -11.92
CA VAL A 57 5.89 8.56 -11.22
C VAL A 57 5.87 8.85 -9.73
N ALA A 58 5.24 7.95 -8.97
CA ALA A 58 5.19 8.01 -7.51
C ALA A 58 6.12 6.94 -6.91
N PRO A 59 6.75 7.22 -5.76
CA PRO A 59 7.73 6.32 -5.15
C PRO A 59 7.10 5.11 -4.45
N PHE A 60 5.79 5.13 -4.17
CA PHE A 60 5.12 4.10 -3.40
C PHE A 60 3.95 3.45 -4.14
N ALA A 61 3.85 2.13 -4.02
CA ALA A 61 2.73 1.33 -4.47
C ALA A 61 1.95 0.79 -3.27
N TYR A 62 0.65 0.57 -3.43
CA TYR A 62 -0.16 -0.09 -2.42
C TYR A 62 0.18 -1.58 -2.35
N ALA A 63 0.64 -2.04 -1.17
CA ALA A 63 1.14 -3.40 -0.99
C ALA A 63 0.04 -4.45 -0.74
N GLY A 64 -1.24 -4.09 -0.88
CA GLY A 64 -2.38 -5.00 -0.74
C GLY A 64 -2.92 -5.17 0.68
N ALA A 65 -2.34 -4.51 1.69
CA ALA A 65 -2.81 -4.55 3.07
C ALA A 65 -3.16 -3.15 3.60
N ALA A 66 -4.30 -3.02 4.28
CA ALA A 66 -4.78 -1.76 4.83
C ALA A 66 -5.64 -1.97 6.09
N ILE A 67 -5.72 -0.93 6.93
CA ILE A 67 -6.76 -0.78 7.96
C ILE A 67 -7.75 0.26 7.44
N LEU A 68 -9.04 -0.09 7.40
CA LEU A 68 -10.11 0.76 6.90
C LEU A 68 -11.16 0.97 7.99
N HIS A 69 -11.52 2.23 8.25
CA HIS A 69 -12.60 2.54 9.17
C HIS A 69 -13.96 2.25 8.52
N PRO A 70 -14.96 1.66 9.22
CA PRO A 70 -16.28 1.36 8.66
C PRO A 70 -16.97 2.56 7.98
N ARG A 71 -16.86 3.76 8.58
CA ARG A 71 -17.38 5.03 8.03
C ARG A 71 -16.94 5.34 6.59
N LEU A 72 -15.83 4.75 6.13
CA LEU A 72 -15.35 4.94 4.77
C LEU A 72 -16.31 4.31 3.74
N PHE A 73 -17.09 3.32 4.16
CA PHE A 73 -18.05 2.58 3.33
C PHE A 73 -19.46 3.17 3.36
N ASP A 74 -19.69 4.23 4.12
CA ASP A 74 -20.94 4.98 4.10
C ASP A 74 -21.21 5.47 2.65
N ASP A 75 -22.44 5.28 2.17
CA ASP A 75 -22.84 5.58 0.79
C ASP A 75 -21.94 4.91 -0.29
N SER A 76 -21.45 3.70 -0.02
CA SER A 76 -20.75 2.89 -1.03
C SER A 76 -21.74 2.26 -2.03
N PRO A 77 -21.32 2.01 -3.28
CA PRO A 77 -22.17 1.35 -4.27
C PRO A 77 -22.54 -0.07 -3.85
N ASP A 78 -23.74 -0.50 -4.21
CA ASP A 78 -24.12 -1.91 -4.10
C ASP A 78 -23.28 -2.77 -5.06
N GLY A 79 -22.94 -3.98 -4.61
CA GLY A 79 -22.19 -4.96 -5.41
C GLY A 79 -20.68 -4.70 -5.47
N ALA A 80 -20.02 -5.20 -6.52
CA ALA A 80 -18.58 -5.09 -6.67
C ALA A 80 -18.18 -3.68 -7.15
N PHE A 81 -17.30 -3.01 -6.39
CA PHE A 81 -16.74 -1.71 -6.76
C PHE A 81 -15.25 -1.62 -6.40
N SER A 82 -14.56 -0.63 -6.98
CA SER A 82 -13.13 -0.42 -6.72
C SER A 82 -12.89 0.32 -5.40
N LEU A 83 -11.97 -0.19 -4.57
CA LEU A 83 -11.51 0.51 -3.37
C LEU A 83 -10.86 1.88 -3.67
N ASN A 84 -10.41 2.13 -4.90
CA ASN A 84 -9.91 3.46 -5.27
C ASN A 84 -10.94 4.56 -5.04
N LEU A 85 -12.23 4.27 -5.22
CA LEU A 85 -13.31 5.22 -4.90
C LEU A 85 -13.24 5.66 -3.42
N LEU A 86 -12.97 4.72 -2.53
CA LEU A 86 -12.87 4.97 -1.09
C LEU A 86 -11.59 5.73 -0.75
N PHE A 87 -10.47 5.33 -1.35
CA PHE A 87 -9.20 6.05 -1.18
C PHE A 87 -9.31 7.49 -1.65
N ASP A 88 -9.99 7.76 -2.76
CA ASP A 88 -10.19 9.12 -3.27
C ASP A 88 -11.10 9.95 -2.36
N ARG A 89 -12.12 9.33 -1.75
CA ARG A 89 -12.93 9.97 -0.69
C ARG A 89 -12.06 10.34 0.52
N ALA A 90 -11.23 9.41 1.00
CA ALA A 90 -10.34 9.64 2.12
C ALA A 90 -9.24 10.68 1.82
N ILE A 91 -8.72 10.74 0.58
CA ILE A 91 -7.78 11.79 0.17
C ILE A 91 -8.46 13.16 0.27
N ARG A 92 -9.68 13.29 -0.27
CA ARG A 92 -10.42 14.57 -0.26
C ARG A 92 -10.74 15.07 1.15
N SER A 93 -10.97 14.17 2.10
CA SER A 93 -11.18 14.54 3.52
C SER A 93 -9.87 14.71 4.29
N GLY A 94 -8.72 14.40 3.69
CA GLY A 94 -7.42 14.39 4.37
C GLY A 94 -7.35 13.29 5.44
N ARG A 95 -7.91 12.13 5.17
CA ARG A 95 -7.99 11.00 6.10
C ARG A 95 -7.41 9.70 5.53
N LEU A 96 -6.73 9.77 4.37
CA LEU A 96 -5.91 8.69 3.82
C LEU A 96 -4.45 8.85 4.27
N PHE A 97 -3.95 7.84 4.97
CA PHE A 97 -2.58 7.78 5.46
C PHE A 97 -1.88 6.53 4.94
N GLY A 98 -0.55 6.53 5.01
CA GLY A 98 0.26 5.37 4.66
C GLY A 98 1.41 5.14 5.63
N VAL A 99 1.76 3.87 5.78
CA VAL A 99 2.97 3.43 6.47
C VAL A 99 3.84 2.69 5.48
N ARG A 100 5.10 3.10 5.38
CA ARG A 100 6.08 2.41 4.55
C ARG A 100 6.41 1.06 5.18
N MET A 101 6.33 0.00 4.39
CA MET A 101 6.76 -1.32 4.81
C MET A 101 8.27 -1.40 4.96
N ASP A 102 8.71 -2.30 5.83
CA ASP A 102 10.11 -2.71 5.96
C ASP A 102 10.33 -4.04 5.22
N GLY A 103 11.54 -4.21 4.67
CA GLY A 103 11.91 -5.36 3.84
C GLY A 103 11.53 -5.23 2.36
N VAL A 104 11.34 -6.38 1.71
CA VAL A 104 11.12 -6.50 0.25
C VAL A 104 9.71 -6.98 -0.03
N TRP A 105 8.97 -6.17 -0.80
CA TRP A 105 7.70 -6.57 -1.37
C TRP A 105 7.91 -7.37 -2.65
N ILE A 106 7.15 -8.46 -2.79
CA ILE A 106 7.18 -9.31 -3.97
C ILE A 106 5.76 -9.33 -4.52
N ASN A 107 5.58 -8.72 -5.70
CA ASN A 107 4.31 -8.73 -6.42
C ASN A 107 4.29 -9.95 -7.35
N VAL A 108 3.34 -10.86 -7.12
CA VAL A 108 3.21 -12.11 -7.88
C VAL A 108 1.87 -12.15 -8.61
N ASP A 109 1.80 -11.42 -9.72
CA ASP A 109 0.59 -11.24 -10.54
C ASP A 109 0.68 -11.95 -11.91
N THR A 110 1.85 -12.47 -12.26
CA THR A 110 2.11 -13.18 -13.50
C THR A 110 2.84 -14.50 -13.24
N PRO A 111 2.71 -15.51 -14.13
CA PRO A 111 3.48 -16.74 -14.00
C PRO A 111 5.00 -16.52 -13.92
N ALA A 112 5.53 -15.53 -14.64
CA ALA A 112 6.96 -15.18 -14.59
C ALA A 112 7.39 -14.63 -13.23
N ALA A 113 6.50 -13.92 -12.52
CA ALA A 113 6.79 -13.39 -11.19
C ALA A 113 6.93 -14.50 -10.11
N VAL A 114 6.37 -15.69 -10.36
CA VAL A 114 6.50 -16.84 -9.43
C VAL A 114 7.97 -17.26 -9.31
N ALA A 115 8.66 -17.46 -10.43
CA ALA A 115 10.08 -17.83 -10.42
C ALA A 115 10.95 -16.75 -9.75
N ALA A 116 10.63 -15.47 -9.97
CA ALA A 116 11.31 -14.36 -9.29
C ALA A 116 11.10 -14.40 -7.76
N ALA A 117 9.89 -14.74 -7.30
CA ALA A 117 9.57 -14.90 -5.90
C ALA A 117 10.32 -16.07 -5.25
N GLU A 118 10.35 -17.24 -5.90
CA GLU A 118 11.06 -18.43 -5.41
C GLU A 118 12.57 -18.18 -5.27
N ASN A 119 13.17 -17.52 -6.26
CA ASN A 119 14.57 -17.13 -6.22
C ASN A 119 14.86 -16.16 -5.06
N ALA A 120 13.99 -15.17 -4.85
CA ALA A 120 14.13 -14.21 -3.76
C ALA A 120 14.02 -14.87 -2.38
N LEU A 121 13.09 -15.81 -2.22
CA LEU A 121 12.95 -16.59 -0.98
C LEU A 121 14.19 -17.42 -0.69
N THR A 122 14.72 -18.11 -1.71
CA THR A 122 15.93 -18.92 -1.58
C THR A 122 17.15 -18.07 -1.23
N ALA A 123 17.34 -16.94 -1.92
CA ALA A 123 18.46 -16.02 -1.68
C ALA A 123 18.39 -15.35 -0.29
N SER A 124 17.19 -15.16 0.26
CA SER A 124 17.01 -14.58 1.60
C SER A 124 17.27 -15.57 2.74
N ALA A 125 17.31 -16.87 2.46
CA ALA A 125 17.54 -17.92 3.44
C ALA A 125 19.02 -18.37 3.50
N ALA A 126 19.86 -17.85 2.60
CA ALA A 126 21.30 -18.11 2.51
C ALA A 126 22.11 -17.03 3.24
#